data_AF-A0A6H2GVJ5-F1
#
_entry.id   AF-A0A6H2GVJ5-F1
#
_cell.length_a   1.000
_cell.length_b   1.000
_cell.length_c   1.000
_cell.angle_alpha   90.00
_cell.angle_beta   90.00
_cell.angle_gamma   90.00
#
_symmetry.space_group_name_H-M   'P 1'
#
loop_
_entity.id
_entity.type
_entity.pdbx_description
1 polymer ?
#
loop_
_entity_poly.entity_id
_entity_poly.type
_entity_poly.pdbx_seq_one_letter_code
_entity_poly.pdbx_strand_id
1 'polypeptide(L)'
;MKRIVALVAAACLLMTGVTIGVLMRPAYAPAPMAAAGPSVPDELAAALVSPAYSAYLDLEASEPAEPAETEMDFSEVNGVGLYDAKEQVVTEIGIPQSAQRDELLPEQTAWSYPGMEVGFSGGSVEYVSVPVGADPIQLESGSLPVSVEGWEKVFGEPMFTADDGVGYVDERGFAAKLFLDSRSGELVSIDFFWSSSTE
;
A
#
# COMPACT_ATOMS: atom_id res chain seq x y z
N MET A 1 -1.97 55.13 -18.13
CA MET A 1 -2.90 55.17 -19.29
C MET A 1 -3.35 53.74 -19.54
N LYS A 2 -4.62 53.40 -19.22
CA LYS A 2 -5.65 52.90 -20.18
C LYS A 2 -5.14 51.71 -21.04
N ARG A 3 -5.75 50.50 -21.08
CA ARG A 3 -7.18 50.14 -20.91
C ARG A 3 -7.43 48.62 -21.18
N ILE A 4 -8.60 48.12 -20.72
CA ILE A 4 -9.47 47.01 -21.25
C ILE A 4 -9.09 45.57 -20.83
N VAL A 5 -9.86 44.71 -20.11
CA VAL A 5 -11.32 44.33 -19.97
C VAL A 5 -11.71 43.06 -20.77
N ALA A 6 -12.48 42.17 -20.09
CA ALA A 6 -13.40 41.06 -20.50
C ALA A 6 -12.90 39.67 -20.04
N LEU A 7 -13.56 38.83 -19.21
CA LEU A 7 -14.97 38.47 -18.89
C LEU A 7 -15.73 37.80 -20.05
N VAL A 8 -16.20 36.55 -19.80
CA VAL A 8 -17.33 35.75 -20.37
C VAL A 8 -16.95 34.26 -20.20
N ALA A 9 -17.50 33.47 -19.26
CA ALA A 9 -18.85 32.88 -19.14
C ALA A 9 -19.21 31.89 -20.26
N ALA A 10 -19.47 30.60 -19.93
CA ALA A 10 -20.62 29.83 -20.43
C ALA A 10 -20.57 28.35 -19.98
N ALA A 11 -21.74 27.88 -19.55
CA ALA A 11 -22.08 26.50 -19.19
C ALA A 11 -22.53 25.69 -20.43
N CYS A 12 -22.43 24.36 -20.35
CA CYS A 12 -23.25 23.34 -21.05
C CYS A 12 -22.89 21.97 -20.43
N LEU A 13 -23.71 21.34 -19.58
CA LEU A 13 -24.93 20.57 -19.89
C LEU A 13 -24.63 19.37 -20.80
N LEU A 14 -24.70 18.15 -20.26
CA LEU A 14 -25.45 17.03 -20.87
C LEU A 14 -25.51 15.81 -19.93
N MET A 15 -26.75 15.43 -19.66
CA MET A 15 -27.21 14.22 -19.00
C MET A 15 -27.12 13.02 -19.95
N THR A 16 -26.60 11.90 -19.47
CA THR A 16 -26.95 10.51 -19.86
C THR A 16 -26.47 9.62 -18.70
N GLY A 17 -27.25 8.83 -17.97
CA GLY A 17 -28.40 8.02 -18.37
C GLY A 17 -27.94 6.57 -18.57
N VAL A 18 -27.73 5.80 -17.50
CA VAL A 18 -27.59 4.33 -17.58
C VAL A 18 -28.29 3.68 -16.39
N THR A 19 -29.46 3.11 -16.66
CA THR A 19 -30.16 2.19 -15.76
C THR A 19 -29.59 0.79 -15.96
N ILE A 20 -28.84 0.26 -14.98
CA ILE A 20 -28.39 -1.14 -15.01
C ILE A 20 -29.51 -2.01 -14.44
N GLY A 21 -30.00 -2.92 -15.28
CA GLY A 21 -31.00 -3.92 -14.94
C GLY A 21 -30.46 -4.95 -13.95
N VAL A 22 -31.17 -5.12 -12.84
CA VAL A 22 -30.95 -6.21 -11.89
C VAL A 22 -31.62 -7.47 -12.45
N LEU A 23 -30.81 -8.39 -12.97
CA LEU A 23 -31.24 -9.75 -13.28
C LEU A 23 -31.36 -10.55 -11.97
N MET A 24 -32.60 -10.67 -11.47
CA MET A 24 -32.95 -11.64 -10.43
C MET A 24 -32.76 -13.07 -10.94
N ARG A 25 -31.94 -13.84 -10.23
CA ARG A 25 -31.83 -15.30 -10.38
C ARG A 25 -33.03 -15.99 -9.71
N PRO A 26 -33.63 -17.02 -10.34
CA PRO A 26 -34.55 -17.94 -9.67
C PRO A 26 -33.84 -19.25 -9.32
N ALA A 27 -34.17 -19.84 -8.15
CA ALA A 27 -34.23 -21.28 -7.86
C ALA A 27 -34.56 -21.45 -6.35
N TYR A 28 -35.79 -21.80 -5.96
CA TYR A 28 -36.25 -23.19 -5.71
C TYR A 28 -35.48 -23.84 -4.52
N ALA A 29 -35.95 -23.72 -3.27
CA ALA A 29 -36.87 -24.62 -2.51
C ALA A 29 -36.28 -26.01 -2.16
N PRO A 30 -36.66 -26.73 -1.07
CA PRO A 30 -37.66 -26.47 -0.01
C PRO A 30 -37.16 -26.72 1.46
N ALA A 31 -38.01 -26.44 2.46
CA ALA A 31 -37.98 -27.03 3.82
C ALA A 31 -38.78 -28.37 3.84
N PRO A 32 -38.99 -29.13 4.95
CA PRO A 32 -38.54 -29.02 6.35
C PRO A 32 -37.99 -30.37 6.92
N MET A 33 -37.55 -30.42 8.18
CA MET A 33 -38.04 -31.39 9.19
C MET A 33 -37.22 -31.35 10.48
N ALA A 34 -37.96 -31.21 11.58
CA ALA A 34 -37.51 -31.48 12.92
C ALA A 34 -37.21 -32.98 13.11
N ALA A 35 -36.17 -33.29 13.88
CA ALA A 35 -36.05 -34.56 14.58
C ALA A 35 -35.49 -34.26 15.98
N ALA A 36 -36.31 -34.56 16.98
CA ALA A 36 -35.97 -34.49 18.38
C ALA A 36 -35.46 -35.85 18.88
N GLY A 37 -34.52 -35.79 19.84
CA GLY A 37 -34.22 -36.84 20.82
C GLY A 37 -32.81 -37.43 20.72
N PRO A 38 -32.30 -38.13 21.75
CA PRO A 38 -32.61 -38.07 23.18
C PRO A 38 -31.40 -37.63 24.03
N SER A 39 -31.69 -37.14 25.24
CA SER A 39 -30.75 -36.89 26.32
C SER A 39 -30.09 -38.19 26.82
N VAL A 40 -28.76 -38.21 26.89
CA VAL A 40 -27.98 -39.23 27.62
C VAL A 40 -27.28 -38.52 28.78
N PRO A 41 -27.46 -38.96 30.04
CA PRO A 41 -26.65 -38.48 31.15
C PRO A 41 -25.34 -39.27 31.17
N ASP A 42 -24.20 -38.59 31.07
CA ASP A 42 -22.89 -39.20 31.27
C ASP A 42 -22.26 -38.61 32.53
N GLU A 43 -22.57 -39.25 33.64
CA GLU A 43 -21.90 -39.11 34.92
C GLU A 43 -20.83 -40.22 34.98
N LEU A 44 -19.58 -39.85 35.32
CA LEU A 44 -18.43 -40.70 35.67
C LEU A 44 -17.54 -41.26 34.53
N ALA A 45 -16.60 -40.43 34.07
CA ALA A 45 -15.18 -40.85 33.90
C ALA A 45 -14.27 -39.68 33.48
N ALA A 46 -13.78 -38.88 34.42
CA ALA A 46 -12.53 -38.11 34.24
C ALA A 46 -12.03 -37.54 35.58
N ALA A 47 -11.88 -38.39 36.59
CA ALA A 47 -10.99 -38.08 37.70
C ALA A 47 -9.57 -38.46 37.27
N LEU A 48 -8.62 -37.55 37.52
CA LEU A 48 -7.15 -37.69 37.43
C LEU A 48 -6.49 -37.28 36.10
N VAL A 49 -6.59 -35.98 35.75
CA VAL A 49 -5.47 -35.30 35.11
C VAL A 49 -4.90 -34.32 36.14
N SER A 50 -3.73 -34.64 36.67
CA SER A 50 -3.02 -33.76 37.60
C SER A 50 -2.63 -32.47 36.86
N PRO A 51 -2.80 -31.27 37.44
CA PRO A 51 -2.45 -30.01 36.78
C PRO A 51 -0.96 -29.92 36.40
N ALA A 52 -0.12 -30.75 37.01
CA ALA A 52 1.29 -30.88 36.66
C ALA A 52 1.54 -31.52 35.27
N TYR A 53 0.61 -32.33 34.76
CA TYR A 53 0.76 -32.97 33.44
C TYR A 53 0.36 -32.03 32.30
N SER A 54 -0.64 -31.17 32.53
CA SER A 54 -1.04 -30.12 31.58
C SER A 54 0.04 -29.05 31.42
N ALA A 55 0.76 -28.70 32.49
CA ALA A 55 1.85 -27.73 32.45
C ALA A 55 3.09 -28.23 31.68
N TYR A 56 3.29 -29.55 31.56
CA TYR A 56 4.40 -30.12 30.79
C TYR A 56 4.12 -30.13 29.28
N LEU A 57 2.86 -30.30 28.86
CA LEU A 57 2.48 -30.27 27.43
C LEU A 57 2.43 -28.85 26.85
N ASP A 58 2.24 -27.82 27.68
CA ASP A 58 2.23 -26.41 27.25
C ASP A 58 3.65 -25.86 26.95
N LEU A 59 4.70 -26.52 27.43
CA LEU A 59 6.09 -26.10 27.25
C LEU A 59 6.76 -26.66 25.98
N GLU A 60 6.22 -27.75 25.41
CA GLU A 60 6.78 -28.38 24.19
C GLU A 60 6.09 -27.92 22.89
N ALA A 61 5.03 -27.11 22.97
CA ALA A 61 4.22 -26.70 21.81
C ALA A 61 4.42 -25.23 21.39
N SER A 62 5.57 -24.64 21.72
CA SER A 62 5.97 -23.33 21.19
C SER A 62 7.30 -23.47 20.48
N GLU A 63 7.28 -24.14 19.33
CA GLU A 63 8.29 -23.89 18.31
C GLU A 63 8.23 -22.38 18.01
N PRO A 64 9.36 -21.65 18.06
CA PRO A 64 9.38 -20.26 17.63
C PRO A 64 8.90 -20.26 16.18
N ALA A 65 7.75 -19.62 15.93
CA ALA A 65 7.26 -19.41 14.58
C ALA A 65 8.41 -18.81 13.78
N GLU A 66 8.84 -19.51 12.73
CA GLU A 66 9.83 -18.95 11.81
C GLU A 66 9.28 -17.61 11.32
N PRO A 67 10.12 -16.55 11.32
CA PRO A 67 9.67 -15.25 10.83
C PRO A 67 9.15 -15.47 9.42
N ALA A 68 7.88 -15.14 9.19
CA ALA A 68 7.34 -15.10 7.84
C ALA A 68 8.27 -14.22 7.02
N GLU A 69 8.85 -14.77 5.95
CA GLU A 69 9.68 -14.00 5.04
C GLU A 69 8.77 -12.89 4.48
N THR A 70 9.01 -11.65 4.90
CA THR A 70 8.30 -10.50 4.36
C THR A 70 8.75 -10.33 2.92
N GLU A 71 7.87 -10.65 1.99
CA GLU A 71 8.12 -10.45 0.57
C GLU A 71 8.34 -8.95 0.31
N MET A 72 9.45 -8.64 -0.35
CA MET A 72 9.76 -7.29 -0.78
C MET A 72 8.99 -7.07 -2.09
N ASP A 73 7.87 -6.34 -2.03
CA ASP A 73 7.10 -5.91 -3.21
C ASP A 73 6.87 -4.40 -3.13
N PHE A 74 7.43 -3.68 -4.10
CA PHE A 74 7.34 -2.22 -4.21
C PHE A 74 6.42 -1.77 -5.36
N SER A 75 5.64 -2.69 -5.94
CA SER A 75 4.78 -2.40 -7.08
C SER A 75 3.60 -1.50 -6.73
N GLU A 76 3.17 -1.48 -5.47
CA GLU A 76 2.14 -0.57 -4.94
C GLU A 76 2.62 0.07 -3.63
N VAL A 77 2.51 1.40 -3.54
CA VAL A 77 2.94 2.21 -2.40
C VAL A 77 1.82 3.16 -2.02
N ASN A 78 1.32 3.05 -0.79
CA ASN A 78 0.23 3.90 -0.27
C ASN A 78 -1.01 3.94 -1.18
N GLY A 79 -1.33 2.81 -1.82
CA GLY A 79 -2.45 2.68 -2.76
C GLY A 79 -2.18 3.25 -4.15
N VAL A 80 -0.91 3.50 -4.51
CA VAL A 80 -0.48 3.92 -5.85
C VAL A 80 0.44 2.85 -6.43
N GLY A 81 0.03 2.26 -7.54
CA GLY A 81 0.83 1.35 -8.33
C GLY A 81 1.87 2.07 -9.19
N LEU A 82 3.09 1.53 -9.25
CA LEU A 82 4.14 2.03 -10.17
C LEU A 82 3.84 1.72 -11.65
N TYR A 83 2.78 0.95 -11.93
CA TYR A 83 2.23 0.74 -13.27
C TYR A 83 1.11 1.73 -13.63
N ASP A 84 0.66 2.54 -12.68
CA ASP A 84 -0.59 3.27 -12.84
C ASP A 84 -0.47 4.44 -13.80
N ALA A 85 -1.58 4.71 -14.48
CA ALA A 85 -1.80 5.94 -15.21
C ALA A 85 -2.32 7.03 -14.28
N LYS A 86 -2.13 8.31 -14.66
CA LYS A 86 -2.68 9.48 -13.95
C LYS A 86 -4.15 9.33 -13.54
N GLU A 87 -4.97 8.79 -14.43
CA GLU A 87 -6.41 8.62 -14.18
C GLU A 87 -6.71 7.53 -13.14
N GLN A 88 -5.87 6.49 -13.04
CA GLN A 88 -5.99 5.42 -12.04
C GLN A 88 -5.68 5.97 -10.66
N VAL A 89 -4.57 6.70 -10.51
CA VAL A 89 -4.20 7.36 -9.25
C VAL A 89 -5.32 8.26 -8.72
N VAL A 90 -5.97 9.06 -9.59
CA VAL A 90 -7.12 9.88 -9.18
C VAL A 90 -8.32 9.04 -8.75
N THR A 91 -8.52 7.88 -9.38
CA THR A 91 -9.62 6.95 -9.06
C THR A 91 -9.39 6.23 -7.73
N GLU A 92 -8.15 5.85 -7.43
CA GLU A 92 -7.78 5.07 -6.25
C GLU A 92 -7.65 5.95 -5.01
N ILE A 93 -6.90 7.05 -5.10
CA ILE A 93 -6.52 7.88 -3.94
C ILE A 93 -7.08 9.30 -3.99
N GLY A 94 -7.77 9.66 -5.06
CA GLY A 94 -8.45 10.95 -5.21
C GLY A 94 -7.61 12.04 -5.87
N ILE A 95 -8.15 13.27 -5.84
CA ILE A 95 -7.54 14.44 -6.49
C ILE A 95 -6.37 14.94 -5.62
N PRO A 96 -5.20 15.27 -6.22
CA PRO A 96 -4.07 15.78 -5.46
C PRO A 96 -4.32 17.17 -4.87
N GLN A 97 -3.58 17.51 -3.81
CA GLN A 97 -3.61 18.85 -3.20
C GLN A 97 -3.03 19.91 -4.14
N SER A 98 -2.02 19.53 -4.91
CA SER A 98 -1.37 20.35 -5.92
C SER A 98 -0.80 19.50 -7.04
N ALA A 99 -0.69 20.09 -8.22
CA ALA A 99 0.00 19.51 -9.36
C ALA A 99 0.99 20.53 -9.92
N GLN A 100 2.27 20.17 -9.98
CA GLN A 100 3.33 20.99 -10.55
C GLN A 100 3.86 20.33 -11.81
N ARG A 101 3.87 21.07 -12.91
CA ARG A 101 4.50 20.65 -14.17
C ARG A 101 5.94 21.16 -14.19
N ASP A 102 6.88 20.34 -14.65
CA ASP A 102 8.25 20.77 -14.84
C ASP A 102 8.35 21.78 -15.99
N GLU A 103 9.12 22.86 -15.80
CA GLU A 103 9.22 23.95 -16.78
C GLU A 103 10.08 23.59 -18.00
N LEU A 104 11.03 22.66 -17.83
CA LEU A 104 11.95 22.21 -18.86
C LEU A 104 11.44 20.94 -19.57
N LEU A 105 10.75 20.06 -18.82
CA LEU A 105 10.22 18.78 -19.26
C LEU A 105 8.69 18.76 -19.09
N PRO A 106 7.92 19.38 -20.00
CA PRO A 106 6.47 19.57 -19.83
C PRO A 106 5.65 18.26 -19.80
N GLU A 107 6.23 17.14 -20.19
CA GLU A 107 5.70 15.79 -20.02
C GLU A 107 5.76 15.31 -18.57
N GLN A 108 6.64 15.89 -17.75
CA GLN A 108 6.79 15.56 -16.34
C GLN A 108 5.84 16.38 -15.47
N THR A 109 5.26 15.73 -14.48
CA THR A 109 4.36 16.38 -13.51
C THR A 109 4.50 15.69 -12.16
N ALA A 110 4.62 16.46 -11.10
CA ALA A 110 4.58 15.98 -9.73
C ALA A 110 3.23 16.34 -9.09
N TRP A 111 2.56 15.37 -8.47
CA TRP A 111 1.31 15.55 -7.75
C TRP A 111 1.53 15.34 -6.26
N SER A 112 1.13 16.33 -5.45
CA SER A 112 1.29 16.28 -4.00
C SER A 112 0.02 15.75 -3.33
N TYR A 113 0.19 14.76 -2.46
CA TYR A 113 -0.84 14.17 -1.62
C TYR A 113 -0.44 14.32 -0.14
N PRO A 114 -1.37 14.13 0.81
CA PRO A 114 -1.00 14.07 2.22
C PRO A 114 0.04 12.95 2.46
N GLY A 115 1.26 13.33 2.84
CA GLY A 115 2.31 12.38 3.19
C GLY A 115 3.06 11.73 2.03
N MET A 116 2.81 12.12 0.77
CA MET A 116 3.59 11.63 -0.37
C MET A 116 3.49 12.54 -1.60
N GLU A 117 4.41 12.34 -2.54
CA GLU A 117 4.37 12.91 -3.88
C GLU A 117 4.39 11.79 -4.92
N VAL A 118 3.62 11.94 -6.00
CA VAL A 118 3.61 11.02 -7.13
C VAL A 118 4.12 11.77 -8.36
N GLY A 119 5.27 11.34 -8.87
CA GLY A 119 5.85 11.82 -10.10
C GLY A 119 5.34 11.05 -11.29
N PHE A 120 5.08 11.76 -12.39
CA PHE A 120 4.63 11.17 -13.64
C PHE A 120 5.50 11.61 -14.80
N SER A 121 5.75 10.68 -15.72
CA SER A 121 6.36 10.93 -17.02
C SER A 121 5.51 10.29 -18.11
N GLY A 122 5.20 11.01 -19.18
CA GLY A 122 4.42 10.45 -20.30
C GLY A 122 2.99 9.97 -19.94
N GLY A 123 2.48 10.32 -18.75
CA GLY A 123 1.14 9.92 -18.28
C GLY A 123 1.12 8.72 -17.34
N SER A 124 2.26 8.06 -17.11
CA SER A 124 2.43 6.95 -16.18
C SER A 124 3.18 7.39 -14.93
N VAL A 125 2.97 6.70 -13.81
CA VAL A 125 3.76 6.89 -12.59
C VAL A 125 5.23 6.59 -12.91
N GLU A 126 6.10 7.53 -12.58
CA GLU A 126 7.55 7.40 -12.67
C GLU A 126 8.13 7.10 -11.29
N TYR A 127 7.65 7.82 -10.26
CA TYR A 127 8.06 7.61 -8.88
C TYR A 127 6.94 7.90 -7.88
N VAL A 128 7.06 7.31 -6.69
CA VAL A 128 6.34 7.71 -5.48
C VAL A 128 7.35 8.08 -4.41
N SER A 129 7.31 9.30 -3.88
CA SER A 129 8.21 9.78 -2.84
C SER A 129 7.47 9.99 -1.52
N VAL A 130 7.99 9.42 -0.44
CA VAL A 130 7.43 9.52 0.91
C VAL A 130 8.44 10.25 1.81
N PRO A 131 8.17 11.51 2.22
CA PRO A 131 9.08 12.27 3.06
C PRO A 131 9.12 11.75 4.50
N VAL A 132 10.22 12.01 5.19
CA VAL A 132 10.33 11.76 6.63
C VAL A 132 9.25 12.51 7.40
N GLY A 133 8.66 11.84 8.40
CA GLY A 133 7.56 12.39 9.22
C GLY A 133 6.16 12.20 8.62
N ALA A 134 6.05 11.57 7.44
CA ALA A 134 4.80 11.04 6.94
C ALA A 134 4.31 9.82 7.74
N ASP A 135 3.08 9.39 7.47
CA ASP A 135 2.54 8.13 7.97
C ASP A 135 3.42 6.94 7.51
N PRO A 136 3.36 5.79 8.20
CA PRO A 136 4.06 4.59 7.75
C PRO A 136 3.72 4.23 6.31
N ILE A 137 4.74 3.80 5.56
CA ILE A 137 4.58 3.35 4.18
C ILE A 137 3.73 2.09 4.19
N GLN A 138 2.68 2.06 3.36
CA GLN A 138 1.89 0.87 3.11
C GLN A 138 2.35 0.24 1.80
N LEU A 139 2.84 -0.99 1.90
CA LEU A 139 3.11 -1.90 0.79
C LEU A 139 2.09 -3.04 0.85
N GLU A 140 1.99 -3.85 -0.21
CA GLU A 140 1.19 -5.08 -0.18
C GLU A 140 1.65 -6.02 0.95
N SER A 141 2.96 -6.08 1.21
CA SER A 141 3.55 -6.93 2.26
C SER A 141 3.40 -6.37 3.68
N GLY A 142 2.80 -5.20 3.83
CA GLY A 142 2.46 -4.61 5.12
C GLY A 142 2.96 -3.18 5.29
N SER A 143 3.06 -2.75 6.55
CA SER A 143 3.45 -1.38 6.87
C SER A 143 4.92 -1.29 7.28
N LEU A 144 5.64 -0.35 6.67
CA LEU A 144 7.04 -0.07 6.97
C LEU A 144 7.21 1.33 7.58
N PRO A 145 8.09 1.46 8.58
CA PRO A 145 8.49 2.77 9.07
C PRO A 145 9.31 3.52 8.01
N VAL A 146 9.20 4.85 8.01
CA VAL A 146 10.07 5.74 7.24
C VAL A 146 11.39 5.92 8.02
N SER A 147 12.19 4.85 8.12
CA SER A 147 13.49 4.85 8.81
C SER A 147 14.46 3.81 8.25
N VAL A 148 15.75 4.13 8.20
CA VAL A 148 16.80 3.20 7.72
C VAL A 148 16.84 1.92 8.55
N GLU A 149 16.86 2.05 9.88
CA GLU A 149 16.91 0.92 10.81
C GLU A 149 15.70 -0.02 10.66
N GLY A 150 14.53 0.54 10.36
CA GLY A 150 13.31 -0.24 10.17
C GLY A 150 13.33 -1.04 8.88
N TRP A 151 13.87 -0.45 7.81
CA TRP A 151 14.09 -1.15 6.55
C TRP A 151 15.15 -2.24 6.68
N GLU A 152 16.27 -1.96 7.34
CA GLU A 152 17.31 -2.96 7.59
C GLU A 152 16.79 -4.14 8.41
N LYS A 153 15.92 -3.87 9.38
CA LYS A 153 15.30 -4.91 10.20
C LYS A 153 14.36 -5.83 9.40
N VAL A 154 13.65 -5.28 8.42
CA VAL A 154 12.67 -6.05 7.63
C VAL A 154 13.32 -6.73 6.44
N PHE A 155 14.25 -6.06 5.76
CA PHE A 155 14.80 -6.48 4.47
C PHE A 155 16.29 -6.87 4.52
N GLY A 156 16.98 -6.65 5.64
CA GLY A 156 18.41 -6.87 5.75
C GLY A 156 19.24 -5.71 5.21
N GLU A 157 20.50 -5.96 4.85
CA GLU A 157 21.40 -4.91 4.37
C GLU A 157 20.93 -4.35 3.01
N PRO A 158 21.12 -3.03 2.75
CA PRO A 158 20.82 -2.44 1.45
C PRO A 158 21.57 -3.13 0.30
N MET A 159 20.93 -3.21 -0.86
CA MET A 159 21.49 -3.83 -2.06
C MET A 159 22.40 -2.89 -2.86
N PHE A 160 22.25 -1.58 -2.67
CA PHE A 160 23.15 -0.58 -3.22
C PHE A 160 23.31 0.63 -2.30
N THR A 161 24.39 1.38 -2.52
CA THR A 161 24.73 2.61 -1.79
C THR A 161 25.16 3.67 -2.78
N ALA A 162 24.69 4.90 -2.56
CA ALA A 162 25.05 6.10 -3.29
C ALA A 162 25.50 7.19 -2.30
N ASP A 163 26.03 8.30 -2.82
CA ASP A 163 26.48 9.43 -1.99
C ASP A 163 25.36 10.05 -1.15
N ASP A 164 24.12 9.91 -1.61
CA ASP A 164 22.92 10.52 -1.07
C ASP A 164 21.92 9.49 -0.52
N GLY A 165 22.32 8.23 -0.36
CA GLY A 165 21.39 7.23 0.16
C GLY A 165 21.78 5.77 -0.02
N VAL A 166 20.85 4.91 0.36
CA VAL A 166 20.93 3.45 0.20
C VAL A 166 19.68 2.95 -0.48
N GLY A 167 19.69 1.76 -1.08
CA GLY A 167 18.46 1.23 -1.65
C GLY A 167 18.36 -0.27 -1.78
N TYR A 168 17.13 -0.67 -2.08
CA TYR A 168 16.63 -2.03 -2.14
C TYR A 168 15.97 -2.24 -3.50
N VAL A 169 16.03 -3.46 -4.04
CA VAL A 169 15.41 -3.80 -5.31
C VAL A 169 14.61 -5.07 -5.12
N ASP A 170 13.32 -5.03 -5.47
CA ASP A 170 12.49 -6.22 -5.43
C ASP A 170 12.75 -7.15 -6.63
N GLU A 171 12.21 -8.36 -6.58
CA GLU A 171 12.39 -9.34 -7.65
C GLU A 171 11.72 -8.96 -8.98
N ARG A 172 10.77 -8.01 -8.94
CA ARG A 172 10.02 -7.50 -10.09
C ARG A 172 10.74 -6.35 -10.79
N GLY A 173 11.84 -5.86 -10.20
CA GLY A 173 12.67 -4.81 -10.75
C GLY A 173 12.25 -3.40 -10.32
N PHE A 174 11.44 -3.25 -9.28
CA PHE A 174 11.21 -1.98 -8.62
C PHE A 174 12.27 -1.73 -7.55
N ALA A 175 12.57 -0.46 -7.32
CA ALA A 175 13.56 -0.04 -6.36
C ALA A 175 12.92 0.90 -5.33
N ALA A 176 13.44 0.84 -4.11
CA ALA A 176 13.23 1.83 -3.08
C ALA A 176 14.58 2.45 -2.70
N LYS A 177 14.72 3.77 -2.84
CA LYS A 177 15.92 4.52 -2.42
C LYS A 177 15.59 5.37 -1.20
N LEU A 178 16.33 5.14 -0.12
CA LEU A 178 16.28 5.90 1.12
C LEU A 178 17.27 7.06 0.99
N PHE A 179 16.76 8.26 0.73
CA PHE A 179 17.56 9.47 0.55
C PHE A 179 17.99 10.05 1.90
N LEU A 180 19.28 10.36 2.02
CA LEU A 180 19.90 10.91 3.22
C LEU A 180 20.40 12.34 2.96
N ASP A 181 20.24 13.24 3.93
CA ASP A 181 20.89 14.56 3.87
C ASP A 181 22.41 14.35 3.94
N SER A 182 23.12 14.84 2.93
CA SER A 182 24.56 14.59 2.76
C SER A 182 25.43 15.19 3.87
N ARG A 183 24.87 16.05 4.74
CA ARG A 183 25.60 16.69 5.84
C ARG A 183 25.28 16.05 7.19
N SER A 184 24.01 15.77 7.47
CA SER A 184 23.58 15.17 8.74
C SER A 184 23.54 13.64 8.71
N GLY A 185 23.41 13.04 7.52
CA GLY A 185 23.16 11.60 7.35
C GLY A 185 21.75 11.18 7.73
N GLU A 186 20.85 12.14 7.98
CA GLU A 186 19.46 11.87 8.38
C GLU A 186 18.60 11.54 7.15
N LEU A 187 17.65 10.63 7.31
CA LEU A 187 16.69 10.29 6.27
C LEU A 187 15.81 11.49 5.91
N VAL A 188 15.70 11.77 4.61
CA VAL A 188 14.91 12.86 4.04
C VAL A 188 13.62 12.32 3.42
N SER A 189 13.73 11.28 2.60
CA SER A 189 12.60 10.62 1.93
C SER A 189 12.93 9.18 1.57
N ILE A 190 11.90 8.44 1.18
CA ILE A 190 12.00 7.15 0.52
C ILE A 190 11.27 7.24 -0.80
N ASP A 191 11.98 6.97 -1.88
CA ASP A 191 11.43 7.07 -3.23
C ASP A 191 11.36 5.68 -3.85
N PHE A 192 10.25 5.41 -4.53
CA PHE A 192 9.93 4.14 -5.17
C PHE A 192 9.79 4.33 -6.66
N PHE A 193 10.49 3.53 -7.45
CA PHE A 193 10.62 3.72 -8.90
C PHE A 193 11.06 2.42 -9.59
N TRP A 194 11.14 2.43 -10.91
CA TRP A 194 11.71 1.32 -11.68
C TRP A 194 13.23 1.28 -11.53
N SER A 195 13.84 0.15 -11.19
CA SER A 195 15.31 0.05 -11.08
C SER A 195 16.07 0.37 -12.39
N SER A 196 15.38 0.30 -13.54
CA SER A 196 15.91 0.72 -14.83
C SER A 196 15.75 2.22 -15.13
N SER A 197 14.96 2.94 -14.34
CA SER A 197 14.86 4.40 -14.44
C SER A 197 16.19 5.01 -14.02
N THR A 198 16.65 5.96 -14.82
CA THR A 198 17.88 6.70 -14.54
C THR A 198 17.50 7.89 -13.66
N GLU A 199 17.61 7.72 -12.35
CA GLU A 199 17.55 8.84 -11.39
C GLU A 199 18.94 9.50 -11.21
#